data_AF-A0A955U2W7-F1
#
_entry.id   AF-A0A955U2W7-F1
#
_cell.length_a   1.000
_cell.length_b   1.000
_cell.length_c   1.000
_cell.angle_alpha   90.00
_cell.angle_beta   90.00
_cell.angle_gamma   90.00
#
_symmetry.space_group_name_H-M   'P 1'
#
loop_
_entity.id
_entity.type
_entity.pdbx_description
1 polymer ?
#
loop_
_entity_poly.entity_id
_entity_poly.type
_entity_poly.pdbx_seq_one_letter_code
_entity_poly.pdbx_strand_id
1 'polypeptide(L)'
;MGEEERVAGLLVEAVRVLPTEPAAAARMLEEVCGALTDQPDLQDVAGRAFSLLAQAHLAHGAIGDSERAVRSALRILRGLNDGEGLAEVRNLQERIAAERDREKREVLARAQAAPLAATTLQDLEARAGSDLALADILIKHA
;
A
#
# COMPACT_ATOMS: atom_id res chain seq x y z
N MET A 1 -14.99 -10.01 -32.31
CA MET A 1 -14.01 -9.32 -31.46
C MET A 1 -13.04 -10.37 -30.96
N GLY A 2 -11.78 -10.27 -31.33
CA GLY A 2 -10.75 -11.20 -30.86
C GLY A 2 -10.42 -10.96 -29.39
N GLU A 3 -9.83 -11.94 -28.71
CA GLU A 3 -9.40 -11.79 -27.31
C GLU A 3 -8.39 -10.65 -27.13
N GLU A 4 -7.47 -10.49 -28.07
CA GLU A 4 -6.49 -9.40 -28.12
C GLU A 4 -7.15 -8.01 -28.19
N GLU A 5 -8.17 -7.86 -29.05
CA GLU A 5 -8.92 -6.61 -29.22
C GLU A 5 -9.67 -6.23 -27.93
N ARG A 6 -10.20 -7.23 -27.23
CA ARG A 6 -10.84 -7.07 -25.93
C ARG A 6 -9.84 -6.63 -24.85
N VAL A 7 -8.68 -7.28 -24.76
CA VAL A 7 -7.62 -6.94 -23.80
C VAL A 7 -7.08 -5.53 -24.06
N ALA A 8 -6.85 -5.16 -25.32
CA ALA A 8 -6.43 -3.82 -25.68
C ALA A 8 -7.49 -2.77 -25.31
N GLY A 9 -8.76 -3.04 -25.58
CA GLY A 9 -9.87 -2.16 -25.18
C GLY A 9 -9.94 -1.96 -23.66
N LEU A 10 -9.80 -3.05 -22.89
CA LEU A 10 -9.76 -2.99 -21.43
C LEU A 10 -8.56 -2.20 -20.91
N LEU A 11 -7.37 -2.37 -21.50
CA LEU A 11 -6.18 -1.63 -21.09
C LEU A 11 -6.34 -0.12 -21.32
N VAL A 12 -6.86 0.27 -22.49
CA VAL A 12 -7.13 1.68 -22.82
C VAL A 12 -8.14 2.28 -21.85
N GLU A 13 -9.23 1.56 -21.60
CA GLU A 13 -10.26 2.01 -20.68
C GLU A 13 -9.74 2.12 -19.25
N ALA A 14 -8.94 1.16 -18.78
CA ALA A 14 -8.33 1.20 -17.47
C ALA A 14 -7.44 2.43 -17.28
N VAL A 15 -6.60 2.75 -18.28
CA VAL A 15 -5.75 3.95 -18.26
C VAL A 15 -6.60 5.23 -18.21
N ARG A 16 -7.70 5.27 -18.97
CA ARG A 16 -8.61 6.41 -19.02
C ARG A 16 -9.27 6.67 -17.66
N VAL A 17 -9.72 5.63 -16.97
CA VAL A 17 -10.46 5.76 -15.71
C VAL A 17 -9.56 5.78 -14.48
N LEU A 18 -8.28 5.39 -14.58
CA LEU A 18 -7.35 5.34 -13.43
C LEU A 18 -7.29 6.62 -12.59
N PRO A 19 -7.26 7.84 -13.17
CA PRO A 19 -7.21 9.07 -12.38
C PRO A 19 -8.46 9.35 -11.56
N THR A 20 -9.63 8.87 -12.02
CA THR A 20 -10.94 9.19 -11.42
C THR A 20 -11.54 8.03 -10.63
N GLU A 21 -11.28 6.80 -11.08
CA GLU A 21 -11.84 5.55 -10.56
C GLU A 21 -10.74 4.48 -10.42
N PRO A 22 -9.76 4.68 -9.52
CA PRO A 22 -8.60 3.79 -9.40
C PRO A 22 -8.99 2.34 -9.04
N ALA A 23 -10.06 2.13 -8.29
CA ALA A 23 -10.58 0.79 -7.99
C ALA A 23 -11.20 0.10 -9.21
N ALA A 24 -11.85 0.86 -10.11
CA ALA A 24 -12.36 0.32 -11.37
C ALA A 24 -11.20 -0.04 -12.32
N ALA A 25 -10.22 0.87 -12.45
CA ALA A 25 -9.01 0.63 -13.22
C ALA A 25 -8.24 -0.61 -12.72
N ALA A 26 -8.09 -0.78 -11.41
CA ALA A 26 -7.42 -1.95 -10.83
C ALA A 26 -8.08 -3.26 -11.29
N ARG A 27 -9.42 -3.37 -11.19
CA ARG A 27 -10.16 -4.57 -11.63
C ARG A 27 -9.96 -4.88 -13.12
N MET A 28 -10.00 -3.86 -13.97
CA MET A 28 -9.74 -4.02 -15.41
C MET A 28 -8.30 -4.46 -15.66
N LEU A 29 -7.34 -3.89 -14.95
CA LEU A 29 -5.91 -4.21 -15.09
C LEU A 29 -5.57 -5.61 -14.55
N GLU A 30 -6.25 -6.10 -13.51
CA GLU A 30 -6.13 -7.49 -13.05
C GLU A 30 -6.49 -8.47 -14.17
N GLU A 31 -7.60 -8.20 -14.87
CA GLU A 31 -8.04 -9.00 -16.01
C GLU A 31 -7.04 -8.94 -17.16
N VAL A 32 -6.57 -7.74 -17.51
CA VAL A 32 -5.53 -7.54 -18.55
C VAL A 32 -4.25 -8.30 -18.18
N CYS A 33 -3.77 -8.17 -16.94
CA CYS A 33 -2.55 -8.84 -16.48
C CYS A 33 -2.71 -10.37 -16.54
N GLY A 34 -3.89 -10.89 -16.15
CA GLY A 34 -4.20 -12.31 -16.26
C GLY A 34 -4.12 -12.81 -17.70
N ALA A 35 -4.70 -12.08 -18.65
CA ALA A 35 -4.69 -12.45 -20.06
C ALA A 35 -3.30 -12.36 -20.72
N LEU A 36 -2.45 -11.44 -20.26
CA LEU A 36 -1.12 -11.20 -20.85
C LEU A 36 0.00 -12.09 -20.25
N THR A 37 -0.16 -12.62 -19.03
CA THR A 37 0.94 -13.28 -18.32
C THR A 37 1.46 -14.53 -19.05
N ASP A 38 0.58 -15.26 -19.73
CA ASP A 38 0.92 -16.50 -20.45
C ASP A 38 1.28 -16.27 -21.93
N GLN A 39 1.34 -15.01 -22.38
CA GLN A 39 1.67 -14.64 -23.77
C GLN A 39 3.13 -14.17 -23.84
N PRO A 40 4.07 -14.98 -24.39
CA PRO A 40 5.50 -14.66 -24.37
C PRO A 40 5.87 -13.44 -25.22
N ASP A 41 5.10 -13.19 -26.28
CA ASP A 41 5.24 -12.09 -27.22
C ASP A 41 4.72 -10.75 -26.69
N LEU A 42 3.94 -10.76 -25.61
CA LEU A 42 3.36 -9.55 -24.99
C LEU A 42 3.93 -9.25 -23.60
N GLN A 43 5.11 -9.79 -23.26
CA GLN A 43 5.70 -9.60 -21.94
C GLN A 43 6.04 -8.13 -21.63
N ASP A 44 6.38 -7.32 -22.62
CA ASP A 44 6.62 -5.88 -22.44
C ASP A 44 5.33 -5.16 -22.03
N VAL A 45 4.22 -5.46 -22.70
CA VAL A 45 2.89 -4.95 -22.37
C VAL A 45 2.46 -5.45 -20.99
N ALA A 46 2.71 -6.73 -20.67
CA ALA A 46 2.42 -7.30 -19.36
C ALA A 46 3.18 -6.56 -18.24
N GLY A 47 4.48 -6.29 -18.43
CA GLY A 47 5.29 -5.55 -17.47
C GLY A 47 4.75 -4.15 -17.20
N ARG A 48 4.33 -3.44 -18.25
CA ARG A 48 3.70 -2.11 -18.15
C ARG A 48 2.32 -2.17 -17.50
N ALA A 49 1.49 -3.15 -17.86
CA ALA A 49 0.18 -3.37 -17.26
C ALA A 49 0.28 -3.63 -15.75
N PHE A 50 1.25 -4.44 -15.30
CA PHE A 50 1.51 -4.64 -13.87
C PHE A 50 1.98 -3.36 -13.16
N SER A 51 2.75 -2.50 -13.83
CA SER A 51 3.13 -1.18 -13.29
C SER A 51 1.89 -0.29 -13.10
N LEU A 52 0.99 -0.25 -14.08
CA LEU A 52 -0.28 0.49 -13.98
C LEU A 52 -1.19 -0.10 -12.90
N LEU A 53 -1.27 -1.43 -12.78
CA LEU A 53 -2.04 -2.11 -11.75
C LEU A 53 -1.55 -1.72 -10.35
N ALA A 54 -0.24 -1.68 -10.16
CA ALA A 54 0.36 -1.21 -8.92
C ALA A 54 -0.03 0.24 -8.59
N GLN A 55 -0.01 1.13 -9.59
CA GLN A 55 -0.44 2.53 -9.41
C GLN A 55 -1.92 2.62 -9.03
N ALA A 56 -2.78 1.84 -9.69
CA ALA A 56 -4.21 1.78 -9.39
C ALA A 56 -4.45 1.32 -7.95
N HIS A 57 -3.83 0.22 -7.52
CA HIS A 57 -3.92 -0.27 -6.13
C HIS A 57 -3.43 0.76 -5.11
N LEU A 58 -2.30 1.43 -5.38
CA LEU A 58 -1.79 2.45 -4.49
C LEU A 58 -2.77 3.62 -4.36
N ALA A 59 -3.34 4.07 -5.47
CA ALA A 59 -4.26 5.20 -5.50
C ALA A 59 -5.57 4.95 -4.73
N HIS A 60 -6.03 3.70 -4.61
CA HIS A 60 -7.22 3.35 -3.82
C HIS A 60 -6.93 2.77 -2.42
N GLY A 61 -5.66 2.75 -2.01
CA GLY A 61 -5.25 2.36 -0.65
C GLY A 61 -4.96 0.86 -0.45
N ALA A 62 -4.97 0.05 -1.51
CA ALA A 62 -4.59 -1.36 -1.45
C ALA A 62 -3.07 -1.55 -1.52
N ILE A 63 -2.35 -1.07 -0.51
CA ILE A 63 -0.87 -1.06 -0.47
C ILE A 63 -0.28 -2.46 -0.69
N GLY A 64 -0.80 -3.48 0.01
CA GLY A 64 -0.29 -4.85 -0.11
C GLY A 64 -0.49 -5.47 -1.49
N ASP A 65 -1.53 -5.06 -2.22
CA ASP A 65 -1.80 -5.51 -3.59
C ASP A 65 -0.89 -4.77 -4.58
N SER A 66 -0.67 -3.48 -4.33
CA SER A 66 0.29 -2.65 -5.07
C SER A 66 1.71 -3.23 -5.00
N GLU A 67 2.18 -3.65 -3.81
CA GLU A 67 3.49 -4.30 -3.64
C GLU A 67 3.59 -5.63 -4.43
N ARG A 68 2.51 -6.40 -4.54
CA ARG A 68 2.49 -7.64 -5.35
C ARG A 68 2.61 -7.31 -6.84
N ALA A 69 1.83 -6.35 -7.33
CA ALA A 69 1.87 -5.93 -8.72
C ALA A 69 3.25 -5.37 -9.12
N VAL A 70 3.87 -4.54 -8.27
CA VAL A 70 5.25 -4.05 -8.52
C VAL A 70 6.27 -5.18 -8.62
N ARG A 71 6.17 -6.20 -7.76
CA ARG A 71 7.08 -7.36 -7.85
C ARG A 71 6.92 -8.11 -9.18
N SER A 72 5.69 -8.26 -9.66
CA SER A 72 5.44 -8.85 -10.99
C SER A 72 6.02 -8.00 -12.11
N ALA A 73 5.79 -6.68 -12.11
CA ALA A 73 6.37 -5.76 -13.10
C ALA A 73 7.91 -5.83 -13.11
N LEU A 74 8.55 -5.73 -11.94
CA LEU A 74 10.01 -5.82 -11.82
C LEU A 74 10.58 -7.14 -12.33
N ARG A 75 9.89 -8.26 -12.07
CA ARG A 75 10.32 -9.58 -12.54
C ARG A 75 10.32 -9.66 -14.06
N ILE A 76 9.25 -9.19 -14.69
CA ILE A 76 9.08 -9.21 -16.15
C ILE A 76 10.10 -8.27 -16.81
N LEU A 77 10.16 -7.01 -16.37
CA LEU A 77 11.03 -5.99 -16.96
C LEU A 77 12.53 -6.33 -16.81
N ARG A 78 12.93 -7.02 -15.72
CA ARG A 78 14.29 -7.56 -15.61
C ARG A 78 14.57 -8.64 -16.65
N GLY A 79 13.61 -9.53 -16.90
CA GLY A 79 13.73 -10.56 -17.93
C GLY A 79 13.89 -9.96 -19.33
N LEU A 80 13.27 -8.80 -19.57
CA LEU A 80 13.34 -8.07 -20.84
C LEU A 80 14.57 -7.15 -20.96
N ASN A 81 15.37 -6.98 -19.89
CA ASN A 81 16.44 -5.97 -19.81
C ASN A 81 15.95 -4.53 -20.10
N ASP A 82 14.71 -4.21 -19.73
CA ASP A 82 14.14 -2.86 -19.90
C ASP A 82 14.64 -1.91 -18.80
N GLY A 83 15.75 -1.23 -19.06
CA GLY A 83 16.38 -0.34 -18.09
C GLY A 83 15.52 0.85 -17.67
N GLU A 84 14.75 1.42 -18.61
CA GLU A 84 13.88 2.57 -18.35
C GLU A 84 12.67 2.15 -17.53
N GLY A 85 11.96 1.10 -17.96
CA GLY A 85 10.83 0.55 -17.21
C GLY A 85 11.23 0.11 -15.81
N LEU A 86 12.43 -0.44 -15.62
CA LEU A 86 12.94 -0.78 -14.30
C LEU A 86 13.17 0.44 -13.40
N ALA A 87 13.63 1.56 -13.96
CA ALA A 87 13.82 2.79 -13.19
C ALA A 87 12.47 3.35 -12.73
N GLU A 88 11.48 3.39 -13.62
CA GLU A 88 10.12 3.85 -13.30
C GLU A 88 9.46 3.00 -12.22
N VAL A 89 9.51 1.67 -12.37
CA VAL A 89 8.90 0.76 -11.40
C VAL A 89 9.62 0.79 -10.05
N ARG A 90 10.93 1.07 -10.01
CA ARG A 90 11.66 1.30 -8.75
C ARG A 90 11.20 2.57 -8.05
N ASN A 91 11.00 3.66 -8.78
CA ASN A 91 10.43 4.89 -8.20
C ASN A 91 9.02 4.60 -7.62
N LEU A 92 8.20 3.85 -8.35
CA LEU A 92 6.90 3.41 -7.83
C LEU A 92 7.04 2.55 -6.57
N GLN A 93 8.01 1.63 -6.52
CA GLN A 93 8.31 0.82 -5.35
C GLN A 93 8.66 1.66 -4.11
N GLU A 94 9.46 2.71 -4.29
CA GLU A 94 9.81 3.65 -3.22
C GLU A 94 8.59 4.41 -2.70
N ARG A 95 7.71 4.87 -3.60
CA ARG A 95 6.45 5.53 -3.22
C ARG A 95 5.54 4.60 -2.41
N ILE A 96 5.41 3.34 -2.81
CA ILE A 96 4.61 2.35 -2.08
C ILE A 96 5.21 2.09 -0.69
N ALA A 97 6.53 1.95 -0.60
CA ALA A 97 7.21 1.77 0.69
C ALA A 97 6.98 2.96 1.63
N ALA A 98 7.04 4.19 1.12
CA ALA A 98 6.76 5.39 1.89
C ALA A 98 5.31 5.42 2.43
N GLU A 99 4.33 5.03 1.61
CA GLU A 99 2.93 4.99 2.05
C GLU A 99 2.67 3.88 3.07
N ARG A 100 3.28 2.70 2.89
CA ARG A 100 3.23 1.62 3.89
C ARG A 100 3.79 2.07 5.23
N ASP A 101 4.95 2.73 5.21
CA ASP A 101 5.60 3.20 6.43
C ASP A 101 4.81 4.33 7.10
N ARG A 102 4.06 5.11 6.32
CA ARG A 102 3.08 6.07 6.85
C ARG A 102 1.90 5.35 7.51
N GLU A 103 1.25 4.40 6.83
CA GLU A 103 0.14 3.61 7.39
C GLU A 103 0.53 2.94 8.72
N LYS A 104 1.73 2.33 8.75
CA LYS A 104 2.28 1.71 9.96
C LYS A 104 2.43 2.73 11.10
N ARG A 105 2.95 3.93 10.83
CA ARG A 105 3.08 4.99 11.83
C ARG A 105 1.72 5.45 12.35
N GLU A 106 0.72 5.59 11.48
CA GLU A 106 -0.63 5.98 11.86
C GLU A 106 -1.29 4.91 12.75
N VAL A 107 -1.15 3.62 12.41
CA VAL A 107 -1.64 2.50 13.23
C VAL A 107 -0.97 2.49 14.60
N LEU A 108 0.35 2.66 14.66
CA LEU A 108 1.09 2.73 15.93
C LEU A 108 0.66 3.92 16.77
N ALA A 109 0.48 5.11 16.16
CA ALA A 109 0.01 6.30 16.87
C ALA A 109 -1.40 6.11 17.44
N ARG A 110 -2.32 5.50 16.67
CA ARG A 110 -3.67 5.17 17.16
C ARG A 110 -3.62 4.17 18.32
N ALA A 111 -2.78 3.14 18.23
CA ALA A 111 -2.60 2.17 19.28
C ALA A 111 -2.02 2.78 20.57
N GLN A 112 -1.13 3.78 20.46
CA GLN A 112 -0.57 4.52 21.60
C GLN A 112 -1.55 5.54 22.19
N ALA A 113 -2.44 6.12 21.37
CA ALA A 113 -3.47 7.06 21.83
C ALA A 113 -4.67 6.36 22.50
N ALA A 114 -4.99 5.12 22.11
CA ALA A 114 -6.08 4.33 22.68
C ALA A 114 -6.03 4.16 24.21
N PRO A 115 -4.89 3.82 24.85
CA PRO A 115 -4.80 3.74 26.31
C PRO A 115 -4.92 5.11 26.99
N LEU A 116 -4.47 6.21 26.37
CA LEU A 116 -4.62 7.57 26.92
C LEU A 116 -6.08 8.04 26.92
N ALA A 117 -6.86 7.66 25.90
CA ALA A 117 -8.30 7.96 25.83
C ALA A 117 -9.15 7.06 26.75
N ALA A 118 -8.66 5.86 27.07
CA ALA A 118 -9.31 4.91 27.98
C ALA A 118 -8.92 5.11 29.45
N THR A 119 -7.96 6.00 29.75
CA THR A 119 -7.61 6.34 31.13
C THR A 119 -8.70 7.25 31.68
N THR A 120 -9.48 6.77 32.65
CA THR A 120 -10.52 7.60 33.27
C THR A 120 -9.89 8.60 34.24
N LEU A 121 -10.60 9.69 34.55
CA LEU A 121 -10.18 10.64 35.60
C LEU A 121 -9.93 9.92 36.95
N GLN A 122 -10.71 8.88 37.24
CA GLN A 122 -10.54 8.03 38.42
C GLN A 122 -9.22 7.24 38.42
N ASP A 123 -8.76 6.76 37.26
CA ASP A 123 -7.47 6.04 37.16
C ASP A 123 -6.27 6.99 37.32
N LEU A 124 -6.42 8.23 36.87
CA LEU A 124 -5.43 9.29 37.09
C LEU A 124 -5.40 9.74 38.56
N GLU A 125 -6.56 9.88 39.20
CA GLU A 125 -6.69 10.21 40.62
C GLU A 125 -6.14 9.08 41.52
N ALA A 126 -6.39 7.81 41.20
CA ALA A 126 -5.86 6.68 41.93
C ALA A 126 -4.33 6.60 41.87
N ARG A 127 -3.73 6.89 40.70
CA ARG A 127 -2.27 6.99 40.55
C ARG A 127 -1.69 8.18 41.32
N ALA A 128 -2.28 9.36 41.21
CA ALA A 128 -1.82 10.54 41.94
C ALA A 128 -1.93 10.38 43.46
N GLY A 129 -3.01 9.73 43.94
CA GLY A 129 -3.19 9.39 45.35
C GLY A 129 -2.18 8.36 45.87
N SER A 130 -1.81 7.38 45.04
CA SER A 130 -0.76 6.40 45.35
C SER A 130 0.63 7.04 45.44
N ASP A 131 0.94 7.98 44.54
CA ASP A 131 2.23 8.68 44.54
C ASP A 131 2.38 9.62 45.76
N LEU A 132 1.29 10.26 46.18
CA LEU A 132 1.23 11.04 47.44
C LEU A 132 1.39 10.16 48.68
N ALA A 133 0.77 8.97 48.70
CA ALA A 133 0.94 8.03 49.81
C ALA A 133 2.38 7.50 49.91
N LEU A 134 3.04 7.25 48.77
CA LEU A 134 4.45 6.87 48.71
C LEU A 134 5.36 8.00 49.19
N ALA A 135 5.09 9.24 48.80
CA ALA A 135 5.81 10.40 49.30
C ALA A 135 5.66 10.57 50.82
N ASP A 136 4.46 10.35 51.37
CA ASP A 136 4.18 10.48 52.81
C ASP A 136 4.86 9.37 53.65
N ILE A 137 4.96 8.15 53.10
CA ILE A 137 5.74 7.04 53.71
C ILE A 137 7.23 7.36 53.71
N LEU A 138 7.76 7.89 52.61
CA LEU A 138 9.17 8.26 52.50
C LEU A 138 9.54 9.42 53.44
N ILE A 139 8.64 10.37 53.66
CA ILE A 139 8.84 11.48 54.61
C ILE A 139 8.77 11.00 56.07
N LYS A 140 7.89 10.06 56.41
CA LYS A 140 7.76 9.51 57.78
C LYS A 140 8.88 8.55 58.18
N HIS A 141 9.70 8.10 57.23
CA HIS A 141 10.81 7.16 57.46
C HIS A 141 12.18 7.73 57.08
N ALA A 142 12.26 9.03 56.81
CA ALA A 142 13.50 9.81 56.70
C ALA A 142 13.86 10.44 58.06
#